data_AF-A0A154BTD5-F1
#
_entry.id   AF-A0A154BTD5-F1
#
_cell.length_a   1.000
_cell.length_b   1.000
_cell.length_c   1.000
_cell.angle_alpha   90.00
_cell.angle_beta   90.00
_cell.angle_gamma   90.00
#
_symmetry.space_group_name_H-M   'P 1'
#
loop_
_entity.id
_entity.type
_entity.pdbx_description
1 polymer ?
#
loop_
_entity_poly.entity_id
_entity_poly.type
_entity_poly.pdbx_seq_one_letter_code
_entity_poly.pdbx_strand_id
1 'polypeptide(L)'
;MHSCSYSDNTLNSTLDSISAELLMSDGFAAKELRKYDEALSAFTRALASQPSASTVPYLVIEIGALLKSKGSYDEAIALFSNAQKLPALMCNHPLQQEFINMIAYLRITKNVLLAKGFSLVAFSRIPAAVVAEIDAEYAEWNKLGEAI
;
A
#
# COMPACT_ATOMS: atom_id res chain seq x y z
N MET A 1 39.91 25.05 10.95
CA MET A 1 38.48 25.32 11.17
C MET A 1 37.77 25.05 9.86
N HIS A 2 37.24 23.84 9.67
CA HIS A 2 36.52 23.47 8.45
C HIS A 2 35.09 24.02 8.54
N SER A 3 34.82 25.08 7.79
CA SER A 3 33.46 25.53 7.48
C SER A 3 32.83 24.50 6.55
N CYS A 4 32.02 23.59 7.08
CA CYS A 4 31.10 22.81 6.27
C CYS A 4 30.00 23.76 5.79
N SER A 5 30.09 24.19 4.54
CA SER A 5 29.01 24.85 3.83
C SER A 5 27.78 23.93 3.82
N TYR A 6 26.70 24.37 4.44
CA TYR A 6 25.36 23.80 4.26
C TYR A 6 24.91 24.11 2.83
N SER A 7 25.20 23.19 1.90
CA SER A 7 24.74 23.26 0.51
C SER A 7 23.26 22.84 0.42
N ASP A 8 22.39 23.75 -0.02
CA ASP A 8 21.22 23.60 -0.92
C ASP A 8 20.35 22.31 -0.91
N ASN A 9 20.28 21.54 0.18
CA ASN A 9 19.43 20.34 0.25
C ASN A 9 18.00 20.61 0.79
N THR A 10 17.78 21.80 1.37
CA THR A 10 16.46 22.20 1.88
C THR A 10 15.50 22.54 0.73
N LEU A 11 15.97 23.20 -0.33
CA LEU A 11 15.12 23.53 -1.48
C LEU A 11 14.65 22.26 -2.22
N ASN A 12 15.55 21.30 -2.44
CA ASN A 12 15.21 20.06 -3.14
C ASN A 12 14.22 19.19 -2.34
N SER A 13 14.43 19.05 -1.03
CA SER A 13 13.49 18.32 -0.16
C SER A 13 12.11 19.02 -0.05
N THR A 14 12.06 20.36 -0.05
CA THR A 14 10.79 21.08 -0.10
C THR A 14 10.07 20.92 -1.44
N LEU A 15 10.81 20.94 -2.55
CA LEU A 15 10.26 20.76 -3.89
C LEU A 15 9.72 19.34 -4.08
N ASP A 16 10.45 18.33 -3.59
CA ASP A 16 10.05 16.93 -3.58
C ASP A 16 8.76 16.73 -2.76
N SER A 17 8.67 17.34 -1.57
CA SER A 17 7.46 17.29 -0.73
C SER A 17 6.25 17.96 -1.39
N ILE A 18 6.42 19.16 -1.94
CA ILE A 18 5.34 19.89 -2.65
C ILE A 18 4.88 19.09 -3.87
N SER A 19 5.82 18.48 -4.60
CA SER A 19 5.52 17.65 -5.77
C SER A 19 4.69 16.43 -5.38
N ALA A 20 5.03 15.77 -4.26
CA ALA A 20 4.27 14.64 -3.76
C ALA A 20 2.86 15.03 -3.30
N GLU A 21 2.70 16.16 -2.61
CA GLU A 21 1.38 16.66 -2.17
C GLU A 21 0.45 16.96 -3.35
N LEU A 22 0.97 17.61 -4.40
CA LEU A 22 0.19 17.90 -5.60
C LEU A 22 -0.26 16.61 -6.29
N LEU A 23 0.66 15.65 -6.49
CA LEU A 23 0.35 14.34 -7.09
C LEU A 23 -0.65 13.55 -6.23
N MET A 24 -0.60 13.69 -4.91
CA MET A 24 -1.57 13.06 -4.02
C MET A 24 -2.96 13.70 -4.19
N SER A 25 -3.04 15.02 -4.28
CA SER A 25 -4.30 15.73 -4.57
C SER A 25 -4.93 15.29 -5.89
N ASP A 26 -4.11 15.17 -6.95
CA ASP A 26 -4.56 14.64 -8.25
C ASP A 26 -5.07 13.20 -8.13
N GLY A 27 -4.37 12.36 -7.38
CA GLY A 27 -4.77 10.97 -7.14
C GLY A 27 -6.12 10.86 -6.44
N PHE A 28 -6.37 11.71 -5.45
CA PHE A 28 -7.66 11.77 -4.78
C PHE A 28 -8.77 12.26 -5.70
N ALA A 29 -8.54 13.35 -6.44
CA ALA A 29 -9.52 13.86 -7.39
C ALA A 29 -9.88 12.78 -8.43
N ALA A 30 -8.90 12.05 -8.95
CA ALA A 30 -9.14 10.93 -9.85
C ALA A 30 -9.93 9.79 -9.18
N LYS A 31 -9.65 9.47 -7.93
CA LYS A 31 -10.37 8.44 -7.16
C LYS A 31 -11.84 8.81 -6.93
N GLU A 32 -12.14 10.06 -6.59
CA GLU A 32 -13.51 10.59 -6.45
C GLU A 32 -14.28 10.50 -7.78
N LEU A 33 -13.59 10.74 -8.90
CA LEU A 33 -14.13 10.57 -10.25
C LEU A 33 -14.16 9.09 -10.70
N ARG A 34 -13.81 8.13 -9.82
CA ARG A 34 -13.72 6.68 -10.11
C ARG A 34 -12.76 6.32 -11.25
N LYS A 35 -11.81 7.20 -11.55
CA LYS A 35 -10.71 6.98 -12.51
C LYS A 35 -9.55 6.28 -11.80
N TYR A 36 -9.78 5.03 -11.40
CA TYR A 36 -8.86 4.30 -10.52
C TYR A 36 -7.46 4.09 -11.10
N ASP A 37 -7.32 3.98 -12.43
CA ASP A 37 -6.02 3.88 -13.08
C ASP A 37 -5.22 5.19 -13.03
N GLU A 38 -5.91 6.33 -13.23
CA GLU A 38 -5.30 7.65 -13.08
C GLU A 38 -4.90 7.89 -11.62
N ALA A 39 -5.76 7.51 -10.67
CA ALA A 39 -5.46 7.59 -9.24
C ALA A 39 -4.23 6.76 -8.86
N LEU A 40 -4.16 5.51 -9.34
CA LEU A 40 -3.03 4.62 -9.10
C LEU A 40 -1.73 5.21 -9.65
N SER A 41 -1.77 5.77 -10.86
CA SER A 41 -0.62 6.43 -11.48
C SER A 41 -0.16 7.63 -10.66
N ALA A 42 -1.09 8.50 -10.24
CA ALA A 42 -0.78 9.70 -9.47
C ALA A 42 -0.17 9.37 -8.09
N PHE A 43 -0.77 8.44 -7.34
CA PHE A 43 -0.22 8.04 -6.04
C PHE A 43 1.14 7.32 -6.18
N THR A 44 1.34 6.49 -7.21
CA THR A 44 2.63 5.84 -7.45
C THR A 44 3.72 6.86 -7.75
N ARG A 45 3.39 7.90 -8.54
CA ARG A 45 4.31 9.02 -8.79
C ARG A 45 4.58 9.82 -7.52
N ALA A 46 3.56 10.09 -6.71
CA ALA A 46 3.73 10.78 -5.44
C ALA A 46 4.69 10.03 -4.50
N LEU A 47 4.59 8.69 -4.45
CA LEU A 47 5.49 7.85 -3.66
C LEU A 47 6.94 7.88 -4.19
N ALA A 48 7.11 7.98 -5.51
CA ALA A 48 8.42 8.07 -6.16
C ALA A 48 9.08 9.45 -5.99
N SER A 49 8.31 10.51 -5.72
CA SER A 49 8.80 11.88 -5.49
C SER A 49 9.43 12.11 -4.11
N GLN A 50 9.84 11.05 -3.40
CA GLN A 50 10.44 11.12 -2.06
C GLN A 50 9.59 11.94 -1.07
N PRO A 51 8.33 11.52 -0.84
CA PRO A 51 7.45 12.22 0.07
C PRO A 51 7.97 12.16 1.51
N SER A 52 7.44 13.04 2.36
CA SER A 52 7.75 13.02 3.79
C SER A 52 7.47 11.64 4.42
N ALA A 53 8.21 11.30 5.46
CA ALA A 53 8.05 10.02 6.18
C ALA A 53 6.61 9.79 6.67
N SER A 54 5.89 10.85 7.04
CA SER A 54 4.47 10.79 7.45
C SER A 54 3.51 10.52 6.30
N THR A 55 3.87 10.92 5.07
CA THR A 55 3.03 10.75 3.88
C THR A 55 3.16 9.35 3.25
N VAL A 56 4.35 8.75 3.34
CA VAL A 56 4.63 7.40 2.79
C VAL A 56 3.58 6.34 3.16
N PRO A 57 3.24 6.10 4.44
CA PRO A 57 2.28 5.05 4.78
C PRO A 57 0.91 5.27 4.15
N TYR A 58 0.48 6.53 4.05
CA TYR A 58 -0.80 6.87 3.45
C TYR A 58 -0.85 6.49 1.96
N LEU A 59 0.18 6.88 1.20
CA LEU A 59 0.29 6.53 -0.23
C LEU A 59 0.33 5.02 -0.44
N VAL A 60 1.09 4.29 0.38
CA VAL A 60 1.19 2.83 0.30
C VAL A 60 -0.18 2.16 0.50
N ILE A 61 -0.98 2.63 1.46
CA ILE A 61 -2.33 2.10 1.72
C ILE A 61 -3.25 2.37 0.52
N GLU A 62 -3.25 3.59 -0.02
CA GLU A 62 -4.09 3.96 -1.17
C GLU A 62 -3.76 3.14 -2.43
N ILE A 63 -2.48 3.03 -2.76
CA ILE A 63 -2.00 2.22 -3.90
C ILE A 63 -2.40 0.76 -3.70
N GLY A 64 -2.17 0.20 -2.50
CA GLY A 64 -2.54 -1.19 -2.18
C GLY A 64 -4.04 -1.45 -2.30
N ALA A 65 -4.89 -0.51 -1.85
CA ALA A 65 -6.34 -0.61 -1.98
C ALA A 65 -6.81 -0.59 -3.45
N LEU A 66 -6.18 0.26 -4.29
CA LEU A 66 -6.47 0.31 -5.72
C LEU A 66 -6.03 -0.98 -6.43
N LEU A 67 -4.84 -1.51 -6.13
CA LEU A 67 -4.36 -2.77 -6.67
C LEU A 67 -5.27 -3.95 -6.28
N LYS A 68 -5.71 -4.02 -5.02
CA LYS A 68 -6.71 -4.99 -4.55
C LYS A 68 -8.03 -4.87 -5.32
N SER A 69 -8.47 -3.63 -5.58
CA SER A 69 -9.69 -3.36 -6.35
C SER A 69 -9.57 -3.73 -7.83
N LYS A 70 -8.35 -3.82 -8.36
CA LYS A 70 -8.07 -4.33 -9.71
C LYS A 70 -7.88 -5.86 -9.75
N GLY A 71 -7.69 -6.52 -8.61
CA GLY A 71 -7.32 -7.94 -8.53
C GLY A 71 -5.82 -8.19 -8.68
N SER A 72 -5.00 -7.14 -8.71
CA SER A 72 -3.53 -7.19 -8.75
C SER A 72 -2.95 -7.53 -7.37
N TYR A 73 -3.28 -8.71 -6.84
CA TYR A 73 -2.90 -9.11 -5.49
C TYR A 73 -1.38 -9.22 -5.30
N ASP A 74 -0.65 -9.73 -6.30
CA ASP A 74 0.81 -9.87 -6.24
C ASP A 74 1.52 -8.52 -6.19
N GLU A 75 1.07 -7.54 -6.98
CA GLU A 75 1.60 -6.18 -6.94
C GLU A 75 1.34 -5.51 -5.59
N ALA A 76 0.15 -5.71 -5.01
CA ALA A 76 -0.18 -5.18 -3.68
C ALA A 76 0.70 -5.82 -2.58
N ILE A 77 0.92 -7.14 -2.64
CA ILE A 77 1.81 -7.85 -1.71
C ILE A 77 3.24 -7.33 -1.83
N ALA A 78 3.74 -7.14 -3.05
CA ALA A 78 5.08 -6.63 -3.30
C ALA A 78 5.24 -5.19 -2.77
N LEU A 79 4.24 -4.33 -3.00
CA LEU A 79 4.21 -2.97 -2.48
C LEU A 79 4.36 -2.93 -0.95
N PHE A 80 3.49 -3.65 -0.22
CA PHE A 80 3.55 -3.66 1.25
C PHE A 80 4.85 -4.28 1.77
N SER A 81 5.34 -5.34 1.11
CA SER A 81 6.62 -5.98 1.48
C SER A 81 7.81 -5.05 1.30
N ASN A 82 7.78 -4.19 0.28
CA ASN A 82 8.81 -3.18 0.06
C ASN A 82 8.67 -2.00 1.03
N ALA A 83 7.43 -1.59 1.34
CA ALA A 83 7.16 -0.53 2.30
C ALA A 83 7.69 -0.86 3.71
N GLN A 84 7.59 -2.11 4.16
CA GLN A 84 8.16 -2.55 5.44
C GLN A 84 9.68 -2.37 5.55
N LYS A 85 10.40 -2.27 4.42
CA LYS A 85 11.86 -2.07 4.38
C LYS A 85 12.23 -0.58 4.39
N LEU A 86 11.27 0.33 4.30
CA LEU A 86 11.53 1.77 4.28
C LEU A 86 11.80 2.26 5.72
N PRO A 87 12.90 3.00 5.96
CA PRO A 87 13.23 3.51 7.30
C PRO A 87 12.09 4.30 7.97
N ALA A 88 11.32 5.05 7.16
CA ALA A 88 10.14 5.80 7.61
C ALA A 88 9.06 4.92 8.28
N LEU A 89 9.01 3.63 7.95
CA LEU A 89 8.05 2.65 8.45
C LEU A 89 8.67 1.64 9.42
N MET A 90 10.00 1.64 9.57
CA MET A 90 10.71 0.71 10.44
C MET A 90 10.51 0.99 11.95
N CYS A 91 10.16 2.23 12.34
CA CYS A 91 10.02 2.61 13.74
C CYS A 91 8.56 2.69 14.24
N ASN A 92 7.57 2.46 13.37
CA ASN A 92 6.15 2.54 13.72
C ASN A 92 5.54 1.14 13.81
N HIS A 93 5.64 0.51 14.99
CA HIS A 93 5.22 -0.87 15.22
C HIS A 93 3.75 -1.16 14.82
N PRO A 94 2.74 -0.33 15.18
CA PRO A 94 1.37 -0.53 14.71
C PRO A 94 1.24 -0.59 13.18
N LEU A 95 1.87 0.34 12.44
CA LEU A 95 1.80 0.36 10.97
C LEU A 95 2.48 -0.86 10.33
N GLN A 96 3.54 -1.38 10.93
CA GLN A 96 4.17 -2.62 10.45
C GLN A 96 3.21 -3.80 10.58
N GLN A 97 2.56 -3.95 11.74
CA GLN A 97 1.59 -5.02 11.95
C GLN A 97 0.42 -4.90 10.98
N GLU A 98 -0.09 -3.68 10.71
CA GLU A 98 -1.10 -3.46 9.68
C GLU A 98 -0.64 -3.94 8.30
N PHE A 99 0.61 -3.67 7.89
CA PHE A 99 1.11 -4.19 6.61
C PHE A 99 1.29 -5.71 6.59
N ILE A 100 1.70 -6.32 7.69
CA ILE A 100 1.78 -7.79 7.80
C ILE A 100 0.39 -8.39 7.62
N ASN A 101 -0.61 -7.83 8.30
CA ASN A 101 -2.02 -8.23 8.21
C ASN A 101 -2.56 -8.07 6.78
N MET A 102 -2.29 -6.93 6.13
CA MET A 102 -2.68 -6.70 4.74
C MET A 102 -2.02 -7.71 3.79
N ILE A 103 -0.72 -7.99 3.95
CA ILE A 103 -0.01 -8.99 3.14
C ILE A 103 -0.62 -10.38 3.33
N ALA A 104 -0.88 -10.78 4.58
CA ALA A 104 -1.48 -12.06 4.89
C ALA A 104 -2.87 -12.19 4.26
N TYR A 105 -3.73 -11.20 4.43
CA TYR A 105 -5.08 -11.18 3.87
C TYR A 105 -5.05 -11.28 2.33
N LEU A 106 -4.15 -10.56 1.66
CA LEU A 106 -4.01 -10.61 0.20
C LEU A 106 -3.47 -11.96 -0.28
N ARG A 107 -2.54 -12.58 0.45
CA ARG A 107 -2.04 -13.93 0.15
C ARG A 107 -3.13 -14.97 0.29
N ILE A 108 -3.90 -14.93 1.37
CA ILE A 108 -5.04 -15.83 1.60
C ILE A 108 -6.08 -15.63 0.51
N THR A 109 -6.49 -14.38 0.24
CA THR A 109 -7.41 -14.05 -0.86
C THR A 109 -6.96 -14.68 -2.18
N LYS A 110 -5.71 -14.46 -2.57
CA LYS A 110 -5.14 -15.01 -3.81
C LYS A 110 -5.19 -16.54 -3.80
N ASN A 111 -4.77 -17.18 -2.71
CA ASN A 111 -4.70 -18.63 -2.61
C ASN A 111 -6.07 -19.28 -2.67
N VAL A 112 -7.06 -18.75 -1.95
CA VAL A 112 -8.44 -19.25 -1.96
C VAL A 112 -9.06 -19.13 -3.35
N LEU A 113 -8.86 -17.99 -4.02
CA LEU A 113 -9.35 -17.80 -5.40
C LEU A 113 -8.76 -18.86 -6.34
N LEU A 114 -7.45 -19.05 -6.31
CA LEU A 114 -6.77 -20.02 -7.16
C LEU A 114 -7.17 -21.47 -6.83
N ALA A 115 -7.28 -21.83 -5.56
CA ALA A 115 -7.69 -23.16 -5.12
C ALA A 115 -9.10 -23.53 -5.58
N LYS A 116 -9.99 -22.53 -5.70
CA LYS A 116 -11.35 -22.69 -6.22
C LYS A 116 -11.47 -22.53 -7.74
N GLY A 117 -10.34 -22.34 -8.44
CA GLY A 117 -10.32 -22.19 -9.90
C GLY A 117 -10.82 -20.84 -10.40
N PHE A 118 -10.90 -19.82 -9.55
CA PHE A 118 -11.18 -18.46 -9.99
C PHE A 118 -9.91 -17.82 -10.58
N SER A 119 -10.11 -16.98 -11.60
CA SER A 119 -9.10 -15.99 -11.97
C SER A 119 -8.94 -14.95 -10.86
N LEU A 120 -7.78 -14.26 -10.83
CA LEU A 120 -7.57 -13.12 -9.94
C LEU A 120 -8.45 -11.95 -10.40
N VAL A 121 -9.62 -11.82 -9.78
CA VAL A 121 -10.60 -10.76 -10.06
C VAL A 121 -10.49 -9.64 -9.03
N ALA A 122 -11.06 -8.48 -9.34
CA ALA A 122 -11.30 -7.42 -8.37
C ALA A 122 -11.97 -7.97 -7.10
N PHE A 123 -11.52 -7.53 -5.92
CA PHE A 123 -12.08 -7.99 -4.64
C PHE A 123 -13.60 -7.83 -4.55
N SER A 124 -14.14 -6.73 -5.10
CA SER A 124 -15.59 -6.47 -5.13
C SER A 124 -16.40 -7.44 -6.02
N ARG A 125 -15.73 -8.26 -6.83
CA ARG A 125 -16.35 -9.27 -7.71
C ARG A 125 -16.25 -10.68 -7.14
N ILE A 126 -15.62 -10.86 -5.98
CA ILE A 126 -15.53 -12.16 -5.32
C ILE A 126 -16.91 -12.50 -4.73
N PRO A 127 -17.45 -13.72 -4.96
CA PRO A 127 -18.70 -14.15 -4.34
C PRO A 127 -18.63 -14.10 -2.81
N ALA A 128 -19.70 -13.66 -2.15
CA ALA A 128 -19.73 -13.49 -0.69
C ALA A 128 -19.37 -14.77 0.09
N ALA A 129 -19.76 -15.95 -0.42
CA ALA A 129 -19.39 -17.23 0.18
C ALA A 129 -17.87 -17.48 0.17
N VAL A 130 -17.18 -17.05 -0.89
CA VAL A 130 -15.72 -17.15 -1.01
C VAL A 130 -15.05 -16.11 -0.11
N VAL A 131 -15.61 -14.91 0.01
CA VAL A 131 -15.12 -13.88 0.96
C VAL A 131 -15.21 -14.39 2.40
N ALA A 132 -16.33 -15.03 2.78
CA ALA A 132 -16.48 -15.60 4.12
C ALA A 132 -15.43 -16.68 4.45
N GLU A 133 -15.01 -17.46 3.44
CA GLU A 133 -13.94 -18.44 3.59
C GLU A 133 -12.57 -17.78 3.73
N ILE A 134 -12.28 -16.74 2.94
CA ILE A 134 -11.07 -15.91 3.07
C ILE A 134 -10.99 -15.32 4.49
N ASP A 135 -12.09 -14.76 4.98
CA ASP A 135 -12.16 -14.14 6.31
C ASP A 135 -11.98 -15.19 7.42
N ALA A 136 -12.52 -16.39 7.26
CA ALA A 136 -12.31 -17.50 8.18
C ALA A 136 -10.84 -17.96 8.21
N GLU A 137 -10.22 -18.17 7.04
CA GLU A 137 -8.80 -18.53 6.95
C GLU A 137 -7.89 -17.44 7.54
N TYR A 138 -8.22 -16.17 7.31
CA TYR A 138 -7.49 -15.05 7.89
C TYR A 138 -7.62 -14.99 9.41
N ALA A 139 -8.83 -15.22 9.95
CA ALA A 139 -9.05 -15.25 11.39
C ALA A 139 -8.23 -16.38 12.06
N GLU A 140 -8.13 -17.55 11.43
CA GLU A 140 -7.28 -18.64 11.92
C GLU A 140 -5.79 -18.27 11.86
N TRP A 141 -5.33 -17.67 10.75
CA TRP A 141 -3.95 -17.18 10.64
C TRP A 141 -3.61 -16.13 11.73
N ASN A 142 -4.51 -15.19 12.00
CA ASN A 142 -4.28 -14.14 12.99
C ASN A 142 -4.19 -14.70 14.42
N LYS A 143 -5.06 -15.66 14.78
CA LYS A 143 -4.99 -16.36 16.07
C LYS A 143 -3.65 -17.09 16.27
N LEU A 144 -3.11 -17.69 15.20
CA LEU A 144 -1.80 -18.35 15.26
C LEU A 144 -0.67 -17.35 15.47
N GLY A 145 -0.77 -16.13 14.94
CA GLY A 145 0.22 -15.06 15.12
C GLY A 145 0.24 -14.48 16.54
N GLU A 146 -0.88 -14.51 17.26
CA GLU A 146 -0.98 -14.05 18.66
C GLU A 146 -0.52 -15.09 19.70
N ALA A 147 -0.35 -16.35 19.29
CA ALA A 147 -0.02 -17.47 20.17
C ALA A 147 1.49 -17.76 20.33
N ILE A 148 2.36 -16.93 19.75
CA ILE A 148 3.83 -17.09 19.69
C ILE A 148 4.51 -15.89 20.34
#